data_AF-A0A060TB56-F1
#
_entry.id   AF-A0A060TB56-F1
#
_cell.length_a   1.000
_cell.length_b   1.000
_cell.length_c   1.000
_cell.angle_alpha   90.00
_cell.angle_beta   90.00
_cell.angle_gamma   90.00
#
_symmetry.space_group_name_H-M   'P 1'
#
loop_
_entity.id
_entity.type
_entity.pdbx_description
1 polymer ?
#
loop_
_entity_poly.entity_id
_entity_poly.type
_entity_poly.pdbx_seq_one_letter_code
_entity_poly.pdbx_strand_id
1 'polypeptide(L)'
;MGLKSLPEPLSEDEMRKNDIPLPWRDRCASLLVPLNKCRREGWFMPWNCQDERHAYEECQYLDFKRRVKELEEIKKQREAQK
;
A
#
# COMPACT_ATOMS: atom_id res chain seq x y z
N MET A 1 0.84 5.59 15.34
CA MET A 1 2.06 6.27 14.84
C MET A 1 1.96 6.30 13.33
N GLY A 2 2.09 7.47 12.69
CA GLY A 2 1.93 7.60 11.24
C GLY A 2 3.20 7.24 10.47
N LEU A 3 3.05 6.57 9.34
CA LEU A 3 4.09 6.29 8.35
C LEU A 3 4.62 7.61 7.78
N LYS A 4 5.89 7.91 8.02
CA LYS A 4 6.57 9.10 7.49
C LYS A 4 7.05 8.93 6.04
N SER A 5 7.13 7.70 5.55
CA SER A 5 7.68 7.31 4.25
C SER A 5 7.04 6.01 3.77
N LEU A 6 7.09 5.77 2.45
CA LEU A 6 6.63 4.49 1.86
C LEU A 6 7.51 3.33 2.38
N PRO A 7 6.92 2.17 2.70
CA PRO A 7 7.65 1.00 3.15
C PRO A 7 8.45 0.37 2.00
N GLU A 8 9.45 -0.43 2.36
CA GLU A 8 10.18 -1.24 1.38
C GLU A 8 9.23 -2.26 0.72
N PRO A 9 9.34 -2.45 -0.61
CA PRO A 9 8.50 -3.39 -1.33
C PRO A 9 8.83 -4.82 -0.90
N LEU A 10 7.79 -5.65 -0.81
CA LEU A 10 7.93 -7.08 -0.55
C LEU A 10 8.60 -7.77 -1.76
N SER A 11 9.36 -8.84 -1.53
CA SER A 11 9.92 -9.63 -2.63
C SER A 11 8.82 -10.39 -3.40
N GLU A 12 9.04 -10.68 -4.68
CA GLU A 12 8.05 -11.37 -5.52
C GLU A 12 7.72 -12.77 -4.97
N ASP A 13 8.73 -13.49 -4.48
CA ASP A 13 8.57 -14.80 -3.85
C ASP A 13 7.68 -14.72 -2.61
N GLU A 14 7.82 -13.68 -1.79
CA GLU A 14 6.98 -13.46 -0.62
C GLU A 14 5.56 -13.04 -0.98
N MET A 15 5.36 -12.28 -2.06
CA MET A 15 4.02 -11.95 -2.54
C MET A 15 3.28 -13.20 -3.01
N ARG A 16 4.01 -14.13 -3.65
CA ARG A 16 3.47 -15.42 -4.07
C ARG A 16 3.17 -16.33 -2.89
N LYS A 17 4.07 -16.40 -1.89
CA LYS A 17 3.86 -17.20 -0.66
C LYS A 17 2.63 -16.77 0.13
N ASN A 18 2.29 -15.49 0.10
CA ASN A 18 1.14 -14.92 0.82
C ASN A 18 -0.14 -14.84 -0.04
N ASP A 19 -0.14 -15.44 -1.24
CA ASP A 19 -1.26 -15.45 -2.18
C ASP A 19 -1.86 -14.06 -2.42
N ILE A 20 -1.02 -13.03 -2.52
CA ILE A 20 -1.48 -11.66 -2.72
C ILE A 20 -2.06 -11.52 -4.14
N PRO A 21 -3.34 -11.14 -4.29
CA PRO A 21 -3.93 -10.98 -5.62
C PRO A 21 -3.35 -9.76 -6.34
N LEU A 22 -3.29 -9.83 -7.67
CA LEU A 22 -2.70 -8.80 -8.55
C LEU A 22 -3.03 -7.34 -8.17
N PRO A 23 -4.29 -6.96 -7.89
CA PRO A 23 -4.63 -5.57 -7.58
C PRO A 23 -4.03 -5.04 -6.27
N TRP A 24 -3.53 -5.92 -5.40
CA TRP A 24 -2.93 -5.55 -4.12
C TRP A 24 -1.42 -5.74 -4.06
N ARG A 25 -0.79 -6.07 -5.20
CA ARG A 25 0.68 -6.20 -5.35
C ARG A 25 1.36 -4.84 -5.53
N ASP A 26 1.00 -3.90 -4.66
CA ASP A 26 1.55 -2.55 -4.65
C ASP A 26 2.80 -2.48 -3.75
N ARG A 27 3.46 -1.33 -3.71
CA ARG A 27 4.53 -1.07 -2.72
C ARG A 27 4.07 -1.24 -1.26
N CYS A 28 2.77 -1.07 -1.00
CA CYS A 28 2.17 -1.24 0.32
C CYS A 28 1.85 -2.70 0.68
N ALA A 29 2.15 -3.68 -0.18
CA ALA A 29 1.86 -5.09 0.05
C ALA A 29 2.54 -5.65 1.31
N SER A 30 3.68 -5.08 1.73
CA SER A 30 4.37 -5.48 2.96
C SER A 30 3.53 -5.30 4.22
N LEU A 31 2.65 -4.29 4.26
CA LEU A 31 1.72 -4.04 5.36
C LEU A 31 0.44 -4.88 5.26
N LEU A 32 0.12 -5.40 4.09
CA LEU A 32 -1.06 -6.24 3.87
C LEU A 32 -0.89 -7.64 4.49
N VAL A 33 0.33 -8.19 4.46
CA VAL A 33 0.66 -9.48 5.06
C VAL A 33 0.34 -9.54 6.56
N PRO A 34 0.84 -8.62 7.42
CA PRO A 34 0.52 -8.63 8.84
C PRO A 34 -0.97 -8.34 9.10
N LEU A 35 -1.61 -7.47 8.30
CA LEU A 35 -3.05 -7.22 8.40
C LEU A 35 -3.87 -8.49 8.14
N ASN A 36 -3.53 -9.26 7.11
CA ASN A 36 -4.20 -10.52 6.80
C ASN A 36 -3.94 -11.59 7.87
N LYS A 37 -2.75 -11.60 8.48
CA LYS A 37 -2.45 -12.48 9.61
C LYS A 37 -3.34 -12.14 10.81
N CYS A 38 -3.40 -10.87 11.22
CA CYS A 38 -4.26 -10.41 12.31
C CYS A 38 -5.75 -10.71 12.03
N ARG A 39 -6.21 -10.50 10.79
CA ARG A 39 -7.60 -10.82 10.39
C ARG A 39 -7.91 -12.31 10.55
N ARG A 40 -7.00 -13.20 10.17
CA ARG A 40 -7.19 -14.65 10.34
C ARG A 40 -7.19 -15.07 11.80
N GLU A 41 -6.28 -14.53 12.60
CA GLU A 41 -6.18 -14.83 14.04
C GLU A 41 -7.39 -14.28 14.83
N GLY A 42 -7.81 -13.06 14.51
CA GLY A 42 -8.94 -12.38 15.13
C GLY A 42 -10.30 -12.72 14.51
N TRP A 43 -10.41 -13.79 13.70
CA TRP A 43 -11.67 -14.21 13.06
C TRP A 43 -12.42 -13.09 12.33
N PHE A 44 -11.67 -12.19 11.69
CA PHE A 44 -12.18 -11.03 10.97
C PHE A 44 -12.99 -10.03 11.83
N MET A 45 -12.72 -9.98 13.14
CA MET A 45 -13.31 -8.98 14.03
C MET A 45 -12.93 -7.54 13.59
N PRO A 46 -13.90 -6.64 13.37
CA PRO A 46 -13.64 -5.30 12.83
C PRO A 46 -12.71 -4.44 13.70
N TRP A 47 -12.72 -4.59 15.01
CA TRP A 47 -11.99 -3.73 15.95
C TRP A 47 -10.59 -4.23 16.32
N ASN A 48 -10.27 -5.50 16.06
CA ASN A 48 -9.05 -6.13 16.60
C ASN A 48 -7.76 -5.70 15.86
N CYS A 49 -7.88 -5.38 14.57
CA CYS A 49 -6.73 -5.07 13.69
C CYS A 49 -6.77 -3.63 13.17
N GLN A 50 -7.21 -2.68 14.01
CA GLN A 50 -7.40 -1.28 13.61
C GLN A 50 -6.07 -0.59 13.29
N ASP A 51 -5.02 -0.87 14.07
CA ASP A 51 -3.72 -0.23 13.90
C ASP A 51 -3.04 -0.66 12.59
N GLU A 52 -3.04 -1.97 12.28
CA GLU A 52 -2.51 -2.49 11.03
C GLU A 52 -3.33 -2.03 9.83
N ARG A 53 -4.66 -1.94 9.99
CA ARG A 53 -5.54 -1.41 8.95
C ARG A 53 -5.19 0.05 8.66
N HIS A 54 -5.05 0.86 9.70
CA HIS A 54 -4.74 2.28 9.55
C HIS A 54 -3.37 2.49 8.89
N ALA A 55 -2.36 1.70 9.29
CA ALA A 55 -1.05 1.75 8.65
C ALA A 55 -1.10 1.40 7.15
N TYR A 56 -1.89 0.38 6.77
CA TYR A 56 -2.07 0.02 5.36
C TYR A 56 -2.76 1.13 4.56
N GLU A 57 -3.84 1.71 5.11
CA GLU A 57 -4.59 2.81 4.48
C GLU A 57 -3.75 4.07 4.32
N GLU A 58 -2.95 4.42 5.34
CA GLU A 58 -2.02 5.54 5.28
C GLU A 58 -0.97 5.35 4.18
N CYS A 59 -0.42 4.14 4.04
CA CYS A 59 0.51 3.82 2.96
C CYS A 59 -0.14 4.02 1.58
N GLN A 60 -1.36 3.53 1.38
CA GLN A 60 -2.07 3.71 0.11
C GLN A 60 -2.31 5.18 -0.21
N TYR A 61 -2.62 5.99 0.81
CA TYR A 61 -2.81 7.42 0.64
C TYR A 61 -1.50 8.14 0.25
N LEU A 62 -0.37 7.77 0.84
CA LEU A 62 0.94 8.29 0.46
C LEU A 62 1.31 7.90 -0.97
N ASP A 63 1.04 6.66 -1.38
CA ASP A 63 1.29 6.21 -2.74
C ASP A 63 0.40 6.92 -3.77
N PHE A 64 -0.86 7.18 -3.43
CA PHE A 64 -1.76 7.98 -4.25
C PHE A 64 -1.21 9.41 -4.45
N LYS A 65 -0.77 10.07 -3.37
CA LYS A 65 -0.15 11.40 -3.47
C LYS A 65 1.08 11.41 -4.37
N ARG A 66 1.92 10.38 -4.30
CA ARG A 66 3.08 10.22 -5.20
C ARG A 66 2.64 10.15 -6.66
N ARG A 67 1.65 9.30 -6.97
CA ARG A 67 1.11 9.15 -8.33
C ARG A 67 0.47 10.42 -8.88
N VAL A 68 -0.19 11.21 -8.03
CA VAL A 68 -0.76 12.51 -8.42
C VAL A 68 0.34 13.49 -8.82
N LYS A 69 1.44 13.56 -8.06
CA LYS A 69 2.59 14.41 -8.39
C LYS A 69 3.23 14.02 -9.72
N GLU A 70 3.44 12.71 -9.95
CA GLU A 70 3.96 12.20 -11.23
C GLU A 70 3.04 12.57 -12.40
N LEU A 71 1.72 12.49 -12.21
CA LEU A 71 0.76 12.89 -13.23
C LEU A 71 0.81 14.40 -13.52
N GLU A 72 0.97 15.25 -12.50
CA GLU A 72 1.13 16.70 -12.66
C GLU A 72 2.40 17.06 -13.43
N GLU A 73 3.51 16.38 -13.14
CA GLU A 73 4.78 16.55 -13.86
C GLU A 73 4.64 16.16 -15.34
N ILE A 74 4.03 15.01 -15.63
CA ILE A 74 3.76 14.57 -17.01
C ILE A 74 2.87 15.57 -17.74
N LYS A 75 1.85 16.13 -17.08
CA LYS A 75 0.99 17.16 -17.68
C LYS A 75 1.77 18.42 -18.06
N LYS A 76 2.61 18.93 -17.16
CA LYS A 76 3.46 20.11 -17.44
C LYS A 76 4.44 19.86 -18.58
N GLN A 77 5.06 18.67 -18.64
CA GLN A 77 5.95 18.29 -19.74
C GLN A 77 5.21 18.22 -21.08
N ARG A 78 3.99 17.69 -21.09
CA ARG A 78 3.13 17.64 -22.29
C ARG A 78 2.68 19.02 -22.75
N GLU A 79 2.42 19.94 -21.82
CA GLU A 79 2.10 21.34 -22.13
C GLU A 79 3.31 22.08 -22.68
N ALA A 80 4.50 21.86 -22.13
CA ALA A 80 5.75 22.47 -22.63
C ALA A 80 6.21 21.93 -23.99
N GLN A 81 5.75 20.74 -24.39
CA GLN A 81 6.00 20.15 -25.71
C GLN A 81 5.02 20.63 -26.79
N LYS A 82 3.94 21.32 -26.41
CA LYS A 82 3.01 21.97 -27.35
C LYS A 82 3.49 23.38 -27.71
#